data_AF-A0A730X671-F1
#
_entry.id   AF-A0A730X671-F1
#
_cell.length_a   1.000
_cell.length_b   1.000
_cell.length_c   1.000
_cell.angle_alpha   90.00
_cell.angle_beta   90.00
_cell.angle_gamma   90.00
#
_symmetry.space_group_name_H-M   'P 1'
#
loop_
_entity.id
_entity.type
_entity.pdbx_description
1 polymer ?
#
loop_
_entity_poly.entity_id
_entity_poly.type
_entity_poly.pdbx_seq_one_letter_code
_entity_poly.pdbx_strand_id
1 'polypeptide(L)'
;MADPFNLQTDVVRQHTVPRFLLKHFSTPGKGKRQRLYAFDKAAGRAYATTPDDATVRNTFYNLDNHPDRLSLEPLLGIYEHHAAPVIAALLAHRDIRRLTDDERYRLAVFVAVQRARTFGELERISGMISVLTDKMEAIGSTKEQAMETLGLSSGGDTKDIFLRQLVQQVSHIDLLLKKDWYLLETRPERPFYVSDNPVV
;
A
#
# COMPACT_ATOMS: atom_id res chain seq x y z
N MET A 1 -18.92 12.35 21.40
CA MET A 1 -17.45 12.41 21.41
C MET A 1 -16.99 11.12 20.78
N ALA A 2 -16.27 11.17 19.65
CA ALA A 2 -15.68 9.96 19.09
C ALA A 2 -14.53 9.53 20.01
N ASP A 3 -14.47 8.25 20.38
CA ASP A 3 -13.34 7.73 21.14
C ASP A 3 -12.04 8.05 20.41
N PRO A 4 -10.97 8.46 21.13
CA PRO A 4 -9.70 8.76 20.50
C PRO A 4 -9.20 7.52 19.78
N PHE A 5 -8.92 7.69 18.48
CA PHE A 5 -8.46 6.60 17.64
C PHE A 5 -7.10 6.08 18.12
N ASN A 6 -7.04 4.81 18.52
CA ASN A 6 -5.81 4.21 19.05
C ASN A 6 -4.87 3.80 17.91
N LEU A 7 -3.70 4.44 17.85
CA LEU A 7 -2.64 4.16 16.88
C LEU A 7 -1.57 3.19 17.40
N GLN A 8 -1.70 2.68 18.61
CA GLN A 8 -0.80 1.66 19.15
C GLN A 8 -1.03 0.31 18.47
N THR A 9 0.05 -0.42 18.22
CA THR A 9 -0.04 -1.79 17.68
C THR A 9 1.07 -2.68 18.22
N ASP A 10 0.73 -3.95 18.47
CA ASP A 10 1.69 -5.04 18.70
C ASP A 10 1.84 -5.93 17.45
N VAL A 11 1.22 -5.54 16.32
CA VAL A 11 1.32 -6.30 15.06
C VAL A 11 2.71 -6.13 14.47
N VAL A 12 3.49 -7.23 14.51
CA VAL A 12 4.81 -7.28 13.88
C VAL A 12 4.69 -7.49 12.37
N ARG A 13 3.88 -8.45 11.93
CA ARG A 13 3.75 -8.82 10.51
C ARG A 13 2.69 -7.96 9.84
N GLN A 14 3.11 -7.00 9.03
CA GLN A 14 2.23 -6.01 8.41
C GLN A 14 2.22 -6.19 6.88
N HIS A 15 1.03 -6.14 6.29
CA HIS A 15 0.83 -6.38 4.87
C HIS A 15 0.95 -5.09 4.06
N THR A 16 1.67 -5.12 2.94
CA THR A 16 1.66 -4.04 1.93
C THR A 16 0.54 -4.20 0.92
N VAL A 17 0.02 -5.44 0.75
CA VAL A 17 -1.23 -5.71 0.05
C VAL A 17 -2.16 -6.49 0.99
N PRO A 18 -3.36 -5.98 1.29
CA PRO A 18 -4.28 -6.58 2.25
C PRO A 18 -4.63 -8.02 1.92
N ARG A 19 -4.71 -8.85 2.96
CA ARG A 19 -5.07 -10.27 2.82
C ARG A 19 -6.43 -10.47 2.17
N PHE A 20 -7.40 -9.59 2.43
CA PHE A 20 -8.72 -9.72 1.83
C PHE A 20 -8.66 -9.59 0.30
N LEU A 21 -7.81 -8.71 -0.22
CA LEU A 21 -7.59 -8.55 -1.66
C LEU A 21 -6.87 -9.77 -2.24
N LEU A 22 -5.79 -10.22 -1.59
CA LEU A 22 -4.98 -11.35 -2.05
C LEU A 22 -5.77 -12.67 -2.11
N LYS A 23 -6.77 -12.86 -1.24
CA LYS A 23 -7.62 -14.06 -1.26
C LYS A 23 -8.36 -14.25 -2.59
N HIS A 24 -8.69 -13.17 -3.30
CA HIS A 24 -9.34 -13.25 -4.62
C HIS A 24 -8.44 -13.80 -5.73
N PHE A 25 -7.12 -13.81 -5.51
CA PHE A 25 -6.13 -14.37 -6.44
C PHE A 25 -5.63 -15.75 -6.01
N SER A 26 -6.18 -16.30 -4.93
CA SER A 26 -5.73 -17.55 -4.35
C SER A 26 -6.53 -18.75 -4.85
N THR A 27 -5.83 -19.87 -4.99
CA THR A 27 -6.42 -21.17 -5.33
C THR A 27 -6.53 -22.05 -4.09
N PRO A 28 -7.54 -22.94 -4.01
CA PRO A 28 -7.60 -23.94 -2.95
C PRO A 28 -6.31 -24.77 -2.87
N GLY A 29 -5.68 -24.81 -1.69
CA GLY A 29 -4.55 -25.67 -1.39
C GLY A 29 -4.95 -26.96 -0.69
N LYS A 30 -3.99 -27.63 -0.03
CA LYS A 30 -4.29 -28.79 0.83
C LYS A 30 -5.06 -28.31 2.07
N GLY A 31 -6.27 -28.86 2.28
CA GLY A 31 -7.14 -28.53 3.41
C GLY A 31 -7.77 -27.14 3.29
N LYS A 32 -7.83 -26.38 4.38
CA LYS A 32 -8.43 -25.02 4.41
C LYS A 32 -7.47 -23.91 3.94
N ARG A 33 -6.22 -24.24 3.60
CA ARG A 33 -5.20 -23.23 3.25
C ARG A 33 -5.33 -22.80 1.80
N GLN A 34 -5.42 -21.50 1.58
CA GLN A 34 -5.35 -20.88 0.26
C GLN A 34 -3.90 -20.76 -0.19
N ARG A 35 -3.64 -20.91 -1.50
CA ARG A 35 -2.31 -20.78 -2.10
C ARG A 35 -2.29 -19.69 -3.16
N LEU A 36 -1.19 -18.95 -3.19
CA LEU A 36 -0.81 -18.04 -4.26
C LEU A 36 0.43 -18.61 -4.97
N TYR A 37 0.51 -18.39 -6.27
CA TYR A 37 1.70 -18.68 -7.06
C TYR A 37 2.27 -17.35 -7.53
N ALA A 38 3.42 -16.98 -6.97
CA ALA A 38 4.09 -15.72 -7.24
C ALA A 38 5.26 -15.95 -8.19
N PHE A 39 5.57 -14.93 -8.99
CA PHE A 39 6.73 -14.89 -9.86
C PHE A 39 7.65 -13.75 -9.44
N ASP A 40 8.85 -14.11 -9.01
CA ASP A 40 9.91 -13.15 -8.70
C ASP A 40 10.57 -12.71 -10.01
N LYS A 41 10.31 -11.47 -10.42
CA LYS A 41 10.86 -10.90 -11.65
C LYS A 41 12.37 -10.71 -11.59
N ALA A 42 12.94 -10.45 -10.41
CA ALA A 42 14.38 -10.22 -10.26
C ALA A 42 15.15 -11.54 -10.27
N ALA A 43 14.66 -12.57 -9.56
CA ALA A 43 15.27 -13.89 -9.54
C ALA A 43 14.83 -14.81 -10.71
N GLY A 44 13.87 -14.38 -11.52
CA GLY A 44 13.35 -15.14 -12.66
C GLY A 44 12.69 -16.47 -12.28
N ARG A 45 12.11 -16.59 -11.08
CA ARG A 45 11.61 -17.86 -10.55
C ARG A 45 10.18 -17.77 -10.02
N ALA A 46 9.41 -18.85 -10.23
CA ALA A 46 8.11 -19.04 -9.61
C ALA A 46 8.24 -19.68 -8.22
N TYR A 47 7.37 -19.32 -7.28
CA TYR A 47 7.27 -19.94 -5.96
C TYR A 47 5.83 -19.91 -5.44
N ALA A 48 5.50 -20.85 -4.55
CA ALA A 48 4.22 -20.87 -3.87
C ALA A 48 4.29 -20.07 -2.56
N THR A 49 3.24 -19.33 -2.24
CA THR A 49 3.07 -18.60 -0.97
C THR A 49 1.60 -18.64 -0.54
N THR A 50 1.25 -17.96 0.55
CA THR A 50 -0.13 -17.84 1.06
C THR A 50 -0.53 -16.37 1.13
N PRO A 51 -1.83 -16.04 1.13
CA PRO A 51 -2.28 -14.67 1.42
C PRO A 51 -1.77 -14.13 2.77
N ASP A 52 -1.56 -15.01 3.76
CA ASP A 52 -1.05 -14.61 5.07
C ASP A 52 0.45 -14.26 5.05
N ASP A 53 1.22 -14.83 4.12
CA ASP A 53 2.68 -14.64 4.03
C ASP A 53 3.14 -13.73 2.89
N ALA A 54 2.30 -13.54 1.87
CA ALA A 54 2.62 -12.68 0.74
C ALA A 54 2.60 -11.20 1.12
N THR A 55 3.54 -10.43 0.58
CA THR A 55 3.62 -8.96 0.74
C THR A 55 3.73 -8.50 2.19
N VAL A 56 4.31 -9.33 3.06
CA VAL A 56 4.50 -9.03 4.49
C VAL A 56 5.85 -8.40 4.75
N ARG A 57 5.87 -7.38 5.62
CA ARG A 57 7.07 -6.78 6.19
C ARG A 57 6.92 -6.60 7.69
N ASN A 58 8.02 -6.74 8.42
CA ASN A 58 8.00 -6.59 9.86
C ASN A 58 8.01 -5.11 10.24
N THR A 59 7.08 -4.70 11.12
CA THR A 59 6.97 -3.35 11.72
C THR A 59 7.10 -2.21 10.70
N PHE A 60 6.56 -2.44 9.51
CA PHE A 60 6.80 -1.60 8.33
C PHE A 60 6.19 -0.20 8.44
N TYR A 61 5.03 -0.09 9.07
CA TYR A 61 4.31 1.16 9.28
C TYR A 61 4.51 1.76 10.68
N ASN A 62 5.41 1.18 11.47
CA ASN A 62 5.71 1.67 12.81
C ASN A 62 6.55 2.94 12.73
N LEU A 63 6.23 3.91 13.58
CA LEU A 63 7.07 5.07 13.83
C LEU A 63 8.26 4.61 14.68
N ASP A 64 9.44 4.62 14.10
CA ASP A 64 10.64 4.13 14.78
C ASP A 64 10.97 5.02 15.99
N ASN A 65 11.46 4.39 17.06
CA ASN A 65 11.83 5.04 18.32
C ASN A 65 10.69 5.83 19.03
N HIS A 66 9.42 5.62 18.67
CA HIS A 66 8.31 6.23 19.39
C HIS A 66 8.01 5.46 20.69
N PRO A 67 7.95 6.12 21.87
CA PRO A 67 7.75 5.45 23.16
C PRO A 67 6.45 4.64 23.22
N ASP A 68 5.40 5.14 22.55
CA ASP A 68 4.06 4.54 22.58
C ASP A 68 3.80 3.47 21.52
N ARG A 69 4.82 2.95 20.81
CA ARG A 69 4.65 1.94 19.72
C ARG A 69 3.60 2.32 18.68
N LEU A 70 3.61 3.58 18.27
CA LEU A 70 2.66 4.09 17.29
C LEU A 70 2.93 3.52 15.89
N SER A 71 1.86 3.27 15.15
CA SER A 71 1.91 2.74 13.80
C SER A 71 0.74 3.22 12.97
N LEU A 72 0.92 3.26 11.64
CA LEU A 72 -0.20 3.47 10.73
C LEU A 72 -1.01 2.19 10.47
N GLU A 73 -0.56 1.02 10.95
CA GLU A 73 -1.27 -0.26 10.77
C GLU A 73 -2.75 -0.21 11.22
N PRO A 74 -3.12 0.34 12.41
CA PRO A 74 -4.52 0.45 12.81
C PRO A 74 -5.34 1.31 11.83
N LEU A 75 -4.77 2.40 11.32
CA LEU A 75 -5.42 3.30 10.38
C LEU A 75 -5.70 2.59 9.05
N LEU A 76 -4.73 1.84 8.55
CA LEU A 76 -4.87 1.03 7.34
C LEU A 76 -5.99 -0.01 7.51
N GLY A 77 -6.09 -0.62 8.70
CA GLY A 77 -7.18 -1.54 9.04
C GLY A 77 -8.58 -0.92 8.90
N ILE A 78 -8.77 0.37 9.22
CA ILE A 78 -10.05 1.05 9.02
C ILE A 78 -10.39 1.15 7.52
N TYR A 79 -9.44 1.60 6.70
CA TYR A 79 -9.68 1.74 5.27
C TYR A 79 -9.97 0.38 4.61
N GLU A 80 -9.28 -0.67 5.05
CA GLU A 80 -9.56 -2.05 4.63
C GLU A 80 -10.97 -2.50 5.05
N HIS A 81 -11.37 -2.23 6.30
CA HIS A 81 -12.69 -2.57 6.82
C HIS A 81 -13.83 -1.94 5.99
N HIS A 82 -13.66 -0.69 5.58
CA HIS A 82 -14.65 0.02 4.77
C HIS A 82 -14.66 -0.41 3.29
N ALA A 83 -13.51 -0.75 2.71
CA ALA A 83 -13.42 -1.09 1.29
C ALA A 83 -13.73 -2.56 0.97
N ALA A 84 -13.44 -3.48 1.89
CA ALA A 84 -13.68 -4.91 1.70
C ALA A 84 -15.13 -5.26 1.28
N PRO A 85 -16.19 -4.77 1.95
CA PRO A 85 -17.56 -5.06 1.52
C PRO A 85 -17.90 -4.47 0.14
N VAL A 86 -17.37 -3.29 -0.19
CA VAL A 86 -17.58 -2.64 -1.49
C VAL A 86 -16.97 -3.48 -2.62
N ILE A 87 -15.73 -3.95 -2.44
CA ILE A 87 -15.05 -4.82 -3.40
C ILE A 87 -15.79 -6.16 -3.53
N ALA A 88 -16.25 -6.74 -2.43
CA ALA A 88 -17.03 -7.98 -2.47
C ALA A 88 -18.35 -7.81 -3.26
N ALA A 89 -19.06 -6.70 -3.07
CA ALA A 89 -20.28 -6.38 -3.81
C ALA A 89 -20.02 -6.18 -5.31
N LEU A 90 -18.94 -5.49 -5.67
CA LEU A 90 -18.50 -5.32 -7.05
C LEU A 90 -18.21 -6.66 -7.73
N LEU A 91 -17.52 -7.57 -7.05
CA LEU A 91 -17.22 -8.90 -7.58
C LEU A 91 -18.49 -9.76 -7.73
N ALA A 92 -19.44 -9.64 -6.80
CA ALA A 92 -20.70 -10.38 -6.83
C ALA A 92 -21.63 -9.89 -7.95
N HIS A 93 -21.77 -8.57 -8.13
CA HIS A 93 -22.71 -7.98 -9.07
C HIS A 93 -22.13 -7.69 -10.46
N ARG A 94 -20.81 -7.53 -10.55
CA ARG A 94 -20.09 -7.21 -11.79
C ARG A 94 -20.63 -5.97 -12.50
N ASP A 95 -21.10 -5.00 -11.73
CA ASP A 95 -21.70 -3.76 -12.24
C ASP A 95 -21.24 -2.57 -11.39
N ILE A 96 -20.40 -1.72 -11.99
CA ILE A 96 -19.84 -0.55 -11.33
C ILE A 96 -20.87 0.55 -11.06
N ARG A 97 -21.98 0.55 -11.81
CA ARG A 97 -23.05 1.56 -11.68
C ARG A 97 -23.84 1.41 -10.38
N ARG A 98 -23.65 0.29 -9.67
CA ARG A 98 -24.28 0.04 -8.37
C ARG A 98 -23.57 0.73 -7.22
N LEU A 99 -22.36 1.26 -7.44
CA LEU A 99 -21.66 2.01 -6.40
C LEU A 99 -22.43 3.29 -6.05
N THR A 100 -22.77 3.42 -4.78
CA THR A 100 -23.22 4.70 -4.22
C THR A 100 -22.06 5.69 -4.13
N ASP A 101 -22.36 6.97 -3.97
CA ASP A 101 -21.32 8.00 -3.82
C ASP A 101 -20.42 7.75 -2.60
N ASP A 102 -20.98 7.25 -1.50
CA ASP A 102 -20.23 6.88 -0.29
C ASP A 102 -19.32 5.65 -0.54
N GLU A 103 -19.82 4.62 -1.21
CA GLU A 103 -18.99 3.44 -1.55
C GLU A 103 -17.88 3.80 -2.55
N ARG A 104 -18.18 4.68 -3.51
CA ARG A 104 -17.20 5.22 -4.45
C ARG A 104 -16.12 6.02 -3.70
N TYR A 105 -16.50 6.84 -2.72
CA TYR A 105 -15.57 7.55 -1.87
C TYR A 105 -14.67 6.60 -1.06
N ARG A 106 -15.26 5.60 -0.38
CA ARG A 106 -14.51 4.58 0.38
C ARG A 106 -13.52 3.82 -0.49
N LEU A 107 -13.93 3.47 -1.71
CA LEU A 107 -13.04 2.80 -2.66
C LEU A 107 -11.92 3.73 -3.15
N ALA A 108 -12.19 5.02 -3.37
CA ALA A 108 -11.18 6.00 -3.76
C ALA A 108 -10.13 6.20 -2.66
N VAL A 109 -10.56 6.29 -1.40
CA VAL A 109 -9.69 6.32 -0.21
C VAL A 109 -8.79 5.09 -0.18
N PHE A 110 -9.39 3.90 -0.31
CA PHE A 110 -8.63 2.65 -0.32
C PHE A 110 -7.63 2.58 -1.47
N VAL A 111 -8.01 2.96 -2.69
CA VAL A 111 -7.12 2.94 -3.86
C VAL A 111 -5.94 3.90 -3.67
N ALA A 112 -6.18 5.13 -3.20
CA ALA A 112 -5.12 6.10 -2.94
C ALA A 112 -4.13 5.60 -1.88
N VAL A 113 -4.64 5.10 -0.76
CA VAL A 113 -3.82 4.54 0.32
C VAL A 113 -3.08 3.27 -0.13
N GLN A 114 -3.75 2.38 -0.88
CA GLN A 114 -3.15 1.16 -1.40
C GLN A 114 -2.01 1.45 -2.38
N ARG A 115 -2.12 2.52 -3.18
CA ARG A 115 -1.04 2.99 -4.05
C ARG A 115 0.18 3.44 -3.24
N ALA A 116 -0.05 4.16 -2.15
CA ALA A 116 1.01 4.79 -1.35
C ALA A 116 1.66 3.86 -0.31
N ARG A 117 1.00 2.77 0.10
CA ARG A 117 1.48 1.90 1.21
C ARG A 117 2.47 0.81 0.80
N THR A 118 2.87 0.75 -0.46
CA THR A 118 3.63 -0.39 -0.99
C THR A 118 5.13 -0.26 -0.72
N PHE A 119 5.83 -1.39 -0.66
CA PHE A 119 7.29 -1.35 -0.54
C PHE A 119 7.95 -0.70 -1.75
N GLY A 120 7.39 -0.91 -2.95
CA GLY A 120 7.87 -0.25 -4.16
C GLY A 120 7.78 1.28 -4.07
N GLU A 121 6.81 1.84 -3.34
CA GLU A 121 6.77 3.28 -3.11
C GLU A 121 7.89 3.74 -2.17
N LEU A 122 8.18 3.00 -1.10
CA LEU A 122 9.34 3.30 -0.25
C LEU A 122 10.64 3.26 -1.07
N GLU A 123 10.87 2.23 -1.88
CA GLU A 123 12.05 2.13 -2.75
C GLU A 123 12.13 3.28 -3.75
N ARG A 124 10.99 3.70 -4.31
CA ARG A 124 10.92 4.84 -5.23
C ARG A 124 11.32 6.14 -4.54
N ILE A 125 10.85 6.38 -3.31
CA ILE A 125 11.21 7.56 -2.52
C ILE A 125 12.71 7.50 -2.20
N SER A 126 13.23 6.36 -1.74
CA SER A 126 14.67 6.18 -1.45
C SER A 126 15.54 6.44 -2.69
N GLY A 127 15.16 5.89 -3.84
CA GLY A 127 15.88 6.10 -5.10
C GLY A 127 15.85 7.57 -5.54
N MET A 128 14.71 8.24 -5.41
CA MET A 128 14.59 9.66 -5.74
C MET A 128 15.48 10.52 -4.84
N ILE A 129 15.47 10.28 -3.52
CA ILE A 129 16.33 10.99 -2.56
C ILE A 129 17.80 10.77 -2.92
N SER A 130 18.21 9.51 -3.13
CA SER A 130 19.59 9.17 -3.51
C SER A 130 20.06 9.95 -4.73
N VAL A 131 19.27 9.95 -5.82
CA VAL A 131 19.62 10.67 -7.06
C VAL A 131 19.72 12.18 -6.84
N LEU A 132 18.86 12.76 -6.01
CA LEU A 132 18.92 14.19 -5.71
C LEU A 132 20.16 14.53 -4.87
N THR A 133 20.45 13.73 -3.83
CA THR A 133 21.66 13.89 -3.02
C THR A 133 22.92 13.76 -3.86
N ASP A 134 23.04 12.73 -4.71
CA ASP A 134 24.20 12.52 -5.58
C ASP A 134 24.43 13.71 -6.53
N LYS A 135 23.35 14.28 -7.08
CA LYS A 135 23.44 15.47 -7.94
C LYS A 135 23.86 16.72 -7.18
N MET A 136 23.41 16.88 -5.94
CA MET A 136 23.78 18.02 -5.09
C MET A 136 25.26 17.93 -4.64
N GLU A 137 25.72 16.74 -4.29
CA GLU A 137 27.14 16.50 -3.99
C GLU A 137 28.02 16.79 -5.23
N ALA A 138 27.58 16.40 -6.43
CA ALA A 138 28.30 16.66 -7.66
C ALA A 138 28.46 18.16 -8.01
N ILE A 139 27.58 19.03 -7.49
CA ILE A 139 27.68 20.50 -7.64
C ILE A 139 28.33 21.20 -6.44
N GLY A 140 28.88 20.43 -5.49
CA GLY A 140 29.66 20.93 -4.37
C GLY A 140 28.91 21.12 -3.04
N SER A 141 27.68 20.63 -2.91
CA SER A 141 27.00 20.57 -1.60
C SER A 141 27.58 19.44 -0.74
N THR A 142 27.58 19.61 0.59
CA THR A 142 27.79 18.46 1.47
C THR A 142 26.53 17.60 1.55
N LYS A 143 26.68 16.35 1.99
CA LYS A 143 25.54 15.44 2.20
C LYS A 143 24.51 16.03 3.16
N GLU A 144 24.97 16.68 4.21
CA GLU A 144 24.12 17.31 5.23
C GLU A 144 23.31 18.46 4.64
N GLN A 145 23.94 19.32 3.82
CA GLN A 145 23.27 20.40 3.12
C GLN A 145 22.23 19.89 2.11
N ALA A 146 22.57 18.81 1.39
CA ALA A 146 21.66 18.17 0.46
C ALA A 146 20.43 17.59 1.17
N MET A 147 20.65 16.91 2.31
CA MET A 147 19.57 16.37 3.13
C MET A 147 18.68 17.48 3.69
N GLU A 148 19.27 18.52 4.29
CA GLU A 148 18.53 19.65 4.84
C GLU A 148 17.67 20.37 3.79
N THR A 149 18.23 20.60 2.58
CA THR A 149 17.51 21.23 1.46
C THR A 149 16.30 20.42 1.01
N LEU A 150 16.38 19.09 1.09
CA LEU A 150 15.29 18.18 0.77
C LEU A 150 14.24 18.10 1.89
N GLY A 151 14.39 18.88 2.97
CA GLY A 151 13.54 18.81 4.16
C GLY A 151 13.71 17.50 4.92
N LEU A 152 14.82 16.79 4.69
CA LEU A 152 15.23 15.63 5.47
C LEU A 152 15.93 16.18 6.71
N SER A 153 15.35 15.98 7.88
CA SER A 153 16.07 16.21 9.13
C SER A 153 17.41 15.49 9.06
N SER A 154 18.47 16.05 9.63
CA SER A 154 19.73 15.34 9.84
C SER A 154 19.49 14.17 10.80
N GLY A 155 19.00 13.04 10.27
CA GLY A 155 18.49 11.88 11.01
C GLY A 155 17.06 11.42 10.62
N GLY A 156 16.34 12.12 9.74
CA GLY A 156 15.04 11.69 9.23
C GLY A 156 15.22 10.57 8.21
N ASP A 157 14.77 9.37 8.56
CA ASP A 157 14.85 8.20 7.69
C ASP A 157 13.90 8.39 6.49
N THR A 158 14.23 7.82 5.33
CA THR A 158 13.33 7.76 4.18
C THR A 158 11.96 7.19 4.55
N LYS A 159 11.93 6.32 5.55
CA LYS A 159 10.71 5.78 6.14
C LYS A 159 9.77 6.86 6.70
N ASP A 160 10.28 7.92 7.33
CA ASP A 160 9.44 8.99 7.87
C ASP A 160 8.72 9.77 6.76
N ILE A 161 9.40 10.03 5.65
CA ILE A 161 8.76 10.64 4.47
C ILE A 161 7.70 9.71 3.93
N PHE A 162 8.03 8.42 3.77
CA PHE A 162 7.08 7.43 3.28
C PHE A 162 5.81 7.40 4.15
N LEU A 163 5.93 7.36 5.47
CA LEU A 163 4.78 7.36 6.39
C LEU A 163 3.99 8.68 6.32
N ARG A 164 4.69 9.82 6.19
CA ARG A 164 4.04 11.12 6.00
C ARG A 164 3.27 11.18 4.68
N GLN A 165 3.85 10.72 3.58
CA GLN A 165 3.20 10.68 2.28
C GLN A 165 2.00 9.73 2.31
N LEU A 166 2.12 8.57 2.98
CA LEU A 166 1.03 7.60 3.13
C LEU A 166 -0.24 8.20 3.75
N VAL A 167 -0.14 9.16 4.67
CA VAL A 167 -1.32 9.83 5.25
C VAL A 167 -1.81 11.03 4.43
N GLN A 168 -0.98 11.58 3.53
CA GLN A 168 -1.29 12.75 2.70
C GLN A 168 -1.97 12.39 1.38
N GLN A 169 -3.10 11.68 1.46
CA GLN A 169 -3.79 11.14 0.27
C GLN A 169 -4.97 11.98 -0.24
N VAL A 170 -5.35 13.06 0.45
CA VAL A 170 -6.56 13.86 0.12
C VAL A 170 -6.58 14.29 -1.36
N SER A 171 -5.48 14.85 -1.86
CA SER A 171 -5.39 15.29 -3.27
C SER A 171 -5.54 14.12 -4.27
N HIS A 172 -5.02 12.94 -3.94
CA HIS A 172 -5.15 11.74 -4.77
C HIS A 172 -6.59 11.22 -4.77
N ILE A 173 -7.25 11.26 -3.62
CA ILE A 173 -8.67 10.88 -3.47
C ILE A 173 -9.54 11.80 -4.34
N ASP A 174 -9.34 13.11 -4.25
CA ASP A 174 -10.07 14.08 -5.06
C ASP A 174 -9.86 13.86 -6.56
N LEU A 175 -8.63 13.57 -6.98
CA LEU A 175 -8.33 13.27 -8.37
C LEU A 175 -9.00 11.97 -8.82
N LEU A 176 -8.99 10.91 -8.02
CA LEU A 176 -9.65 9.64 -8.34
C LEU A 176 -11.17 9.84 -8.51
N LEU A 177 -11.81 10.63 -7.67
CA LEU A 177 -13.25 10.90 -7.75
C LEU A 177 -13.65 11.70 -9.00
N LYS A 178 -12.74 12.54 -9.50
CA LYS A 178 -12.95 13.31 -10.74
C LYS A 178 -12.77 12.49 -12.02
N LYS A 179 -12.33 11.24 -11.94
CA LYS A 179 -12.16 10.34 -13.09
C LYS A 179 -13.43 9.56 -13.38
N ASP A 180 -13.57 9.12 -14.62
CA ASP A 180 -14.54 8.10 -15.00
C ASP A 180 -14.05 6.72 -14.54
N TRP A 181 -14.96 5.95 -13.95
CA TRP A 181 -14.63 4.64 -13.40
C TRP A 181 -15.21 3.56 -14.29
N TYR A 182 -14.36 2.60 -14.66
CA TYR A 182 -14.73 1.45 -15.48
C TYR A 182 -14.39 0.17 -14.73
N LEU A 183 -15.30 -0.80 -14.77
CA LEU A 183 -15.04 -2.15 -14.31
C LEU A 183 -14.69 -3.02 -15.51
N LEU A 184 -13.50 -3.60 -15.47
CA LEU A 184 -13.00 -4.49 -16.50
C LEU A 184 -12.96 -5.92 -15.95
N GLU A 185 -13.38 -6.89 -16.75
CA GLU A 185 -13.29 -8.31 -16.44
C GLU A 185 -12.35 -8.99 -17.45
N THR A 186 -11.54 -9.92 -16.95
CA THR A 186 -10.66 -10.75 -17.77
C THR A 186 -11.30 -12.08 -18.14
N ARG A 187 -10.77 -12.72 -19.18
CA ARG A 187 -11.17 -14.09 -19.56
C ARG A 187 -10.12 -15.09 -19.08
N PRO A 188 -10.46 -16.39 -18.90
CA PRO A 188 -9.50 -17.42 -18.51
C PRO A 188 -8.26 -17.50 -19.41
N GLU A 189 -8.39 -17.19 -20.70
CA GLU A 189 -7.28 -17.19 -21.66
C GLU A 189 -6.34 -15.98 -21.50
N ARG A 190 -6.79 -14.95 -20.78
CA ARG A 190 -6.04 -13.73 -20.48
C ARG A 190 -6.24 -13.35 -19.01
N PRO A 191 -5.71 -14.15 -18.08
CA PRO A 191 -5.98 -13.99 -16.66
C PRO A 191 -5.46 -12.64 -16.14
N PHE A 192 -6.16 -12.08 -15.16
CA PHE A 192 -5.69 -10.92 -14.41
C PHE A 192 -4.70 -11.35 -13.33
N TYR A 193 -3.57 -10.67 -13.23
CA TYR A 193 -2.56 -10.89 -12.20
C TYR A 193 -2.51 -9.71 -11.23
N VAL A 194 -2.24 -9.99 -9.96
CA VAL A 194 -1.93 -8.98 -8.95
C VAL A 194 -0.43 -8.95 -8.68
N SER A 195 0.07 -7.84 -8.13
CA SER A 195 1.45 -7.67 -7.70
C SER A 195 1.51 -7.14 -6.26
N ASP A 196 2.73 -7.01 -5.75
CA ASP A 196 3.06 -6.27 -4.53
C ASP A 196 2.83 -4.75 -4.65
N ASN A 197 2.54 -4.24 -5.86
CA ASN A 197 2.11 -2.88 -6.13
C ASN A 197 0.84 -2.88 -7.02
N PRO A 198 -0.34 -3.21 -6.45
CA PRO A 198 -1.55 -3.53 -7.21
C PRO A 198 -2.24 -2.32 -7.85
N VAL A 199 -1.85 -1.09 -7.49
CA VAL A 199 -2.36 0.16 -8.07
C VAL A 199 -1.20 0.86 -8.77
N VAL A 200 -1.36 1.15 -10.06
CA VAL A 200 -0.33 1.74 -10.95
C VAL A 200 -0.84 2.98 -11.68
#